data_AF-V4TVE2-F1
#
_entry.id   AF-V4TVE2-F1
#
_cell.length_a   1.000
_cell.length_b   1.000
_cell.length_c   1.000
_cell.angle_alpha   90.00
_cell.angle_beta   90.00
_cell.angle_gamma   90.00
#
_symmetry.space_group_name_H-M   'P 1'
#
loop_
_entity.id
_entity.type
_entity.pdbx_description
1 polymer ?
#
loop_
_entity_poly.entity_id
_entity_poly.type
_entity_poly.pdbx_seq_one_letter_code
_entity_poly.pdbx_strand_id
1 'polypeptide(L)' 'MHSVSGEDISVCVCLSILTSLFDDEGIFDEGKSFNQTRITKLEMRRRLVFICKFASNARPSRGNLKQVFSFLSGGSVDLV' A
#
# COMPACT_ATOMS: atom_id res chain seq x y z
N MET A 1 -23.66 -6.02 -5.34
CA MET A 1 -22.36 -6.01 -6.05
C MET A 1 -21.68 -4.69 -5.73
N HIS A 2 -20.56 -4.70 -5.00
CA HIS A 2 -19.76 -3.47 -4.81
C HIS A 2 -18.93 -3.28 -6.07
N SER A 3 -19.31 -2.30 -6.89
CA SER A 3 -18.54 -1.88 -8.06
C SER A 3 -17.18 -1.39 -7.59
N VAL A 4 -16.10 -1.99 -8.10
CA VAL A 4 -14.73 -1.49 -7.92
C VAL A 4 -14.70 -0.11 -8.58
N SER A 5 -14.65 0.95 -7.79
CA SER A 5 -14.50 2.29 -8.35
C SER A 5 -13.07 2.47 -8.84
N GLY A 6 -12.84 3.32 -9.85
CA GLY A 6 -11.47 3.67 -10.27
C GLY A 6 -10.64 4.26 -9.12
N GLU A 7 -11.31 4.85 -8.13
CA GLU A 7 -10.72 5.41 -6.92
C GLU A 7 -10.15 4.33 -5.97
N ASP A 8 -10.78 3.16 -5.89
CA ASP A 8 -10.27 2.06 -5.07
C ASP A 8 -8.95 1.50 -5.62
N ILE A 9 -8.83 1.45 -6.95
CA ILE A 9 -7.64 0.98 -7.64
C ILE A 9 -6.51 1.99 -7.46
N SER A 10 -6.77 3.28 -7.66
CA SER A 10 -5.75 4.33 -7.50
C SER A 10 -5.24 4.39 -6.05
N VAL A 11 -6.11 4.26 -5.05
CA VAL A 11 -5.70 4.19 -3.64
C VAL A 11 -4.84 2.95 -3.37
N CYS A 12 -5.13 1.80 -3.97
CA CYS A 12 -4.28 0.61 -3.82
C CYS A 12 -2.89 0.81 -4.43
N VAL A 13 -2.80 1.45 -5.60
CA VAL A 13 -1.51 1.78 -6.23
C VAL A 13 -0.73 2.78 -5.37
N CYS A 14 -1.37 3.86 -4.93
CA CYS A 14 -0.75 4.83 -4.02
C CYS A 14 -0.28 4.17 -2.72
N LEU A 15 -1.08 3.26 -2.16
CA LEU A 15 -0.72 2.51 -0.95
C LEU A 15 0.53 1.66 -1.19
N SER A 16 0.62 0.95 -2.32
CA SER A 16 1.81 0.19 -2.68
C SER A 16 3.04 1.09 -2.82
N ILE A 17 2.94 2.19 -3.58
CA ILE A 17 4.06 3.12 -3.83
C ILE A 17 4.57 3.73 -2.52
N LEU A 18 3.65 4.29 -1.71
CA LEU A 18 4.01 4.88 -0.42
C LEU A 18 4.68 3.85 0.46
N THR A 19 4.16 2.63 0.49
CA THR A 19 4.71 1.55 1.30
C THR A 19 6.10 1.08 0.84
N SER A 20 6.35 1.09 -0.47
CA SER A 20 7.60 0.60 -1.04
C SER A 20 8.73 1.62 -1.04
N LEU A 21 8.44 2.93 -1.00
CA LEU A 21 9.45 3.99 -1.23
C LEU A 21 9.67 4.95 -0.06
N PHE A 22 8.78 4.93 0.94
CA PHE A 22 8.84 5.83 2.08
C PHE A 22 8.92 5.03 3.37
N ASP A 23 9.67 5.54 4.33
CA ASP A 23 9.70 5.00 5.69
C ASP A 23 8.40 5.31 6.46
N ASP A 24 8.34 4.89 7.72
CA ASP A 24 7.16 5.11 8.58
C ASP A 24 7.03 6.57 9.06
N GLU A 25 8.07 7.39 8.92
CA GLU A 25 8.04 8.83 9.18
C GLU A 25 7.58 9.63 7.95
N GLY A 26 7.46 8.98 6.79
CA GLY A 26 7.07 9.59 5.53
C GLY A 26 8.24 10.22 4.78
N ILE A 27 9.47 9.85 5.10
CA ILE A 27 10.67 10.26 4.36
C ILE A 27 10.90 9.29 3.21
N PHE A 28 11.15 9.85 2.02
CA PHE A 28 11.51 9.07 0.84
C PHE A 28 12.91 8.48 1.03
N ASP A 29 13.00 7.16 1.10
CA ASP A 29 14.24 6.45 1.40
C ASP A 29 14.62 5.43 0.30
N GLU A 30 13.96 5.53 -0.86
CA GLU A 30 14.16 4.63 -2.01
C GLU A 30 13.86 3.15 -1.68
N GLY A 31 13.04 2.91 -0.65
CA GLY A 31 12.65 1.57 -0.23
C GLY A 31 13.67 0.85 0.62
N LYS A 32 14.67 1.55 1.17
CA LYS A 32 15.67 0.96 2.08
C LYS A 32 14.98 0.32 3.30
N SER A 33 14.06 1.03 3.93
CA SER A 33 13.29 0.55 5.10
C SER A 33 12.38 -0.61 4.72
N PHE A 34 11.70 -0.52 3.56
CA PHE A 34 10.83 -1.59 3.05
C PHE A 34 11.61 -2.88 2.76
N ASN A 35 12.82 -2.78 2.19
CA ASN A 35 13.66 -3.94 1.89
C ASN A 35 14.25 -4.60 3.14
N GLN A 36 14.49 -3.81 4.19
CA GLN A 36 15.05 -4.30 5.46
C GLN A 36 13.98 -4.89 6.39
N THR A 37 12.75 -4.41 6.31
CA THR A 37 11.67 -4.79 7.22
C THR A 37 10.51 -5.44 6.50
N ARG A 38 10.05 -6.57 7.04
CA ARG A 38 8.84 -7.21 6.52
C ARG A 38 7.63 -6.33 6.85
N ILE A 39 6.93 -5.86 5.83
CA ILE A 39 5.70 -5.07 6.00
C ILE A 39 4.70 -5.81 6.89
N THR A 40 4.22 -5.13 7.92
CA THR A 40 3.17 -5.66 8.78
C THR A 40 1.80 -5.18 8.30
N LYS A 41 0.75 -5.95 8.64
CA LYS A 41 -0.64 -5.54 8.36
C LYS A 41 -0.99 -4.22 9.06
N LEU A 42 -0.34 -3.91 10.19
CA LEU A 42 -0.57 -2.68 10.94
C LEU A 42 -0.01 -1.48 10.21
N GLU A 43 1.23 -1.56 9.72
CA GLU A 43 1.86 -0.48 8.95
C GLU A 43 1.09 -0.19 7.66
N MET A 44 0.71 -1.24 6.92
CA MET A 44 -0.12 -1.08 5.73
C MET A 44 -1.47 -0.42 6.06
N ARG A 45 -2.09 -0.78 7.20
CA ARG A 45 -3.36 -0.16 7.64
C ARG A 45 -3.17 1.31 8.00
N ARG A 46 -2.09 1.68 8.69
CA ARG A 46 -1.80 3.09 9.04
C ARG A 46 -1.68 3.95 7.78
N ARG A 47 -0.91 3.48 6.79
CA ARG A 47 -0.73 4.14 5.49
C ARG A 47 -2.04 4.24 4.71
N LEU A 48 -2.87 3.20 4.71
CA LEU A 48 -4.21 3.24 4.11
C LEU A 48 -5.09 4.32 4.76
N VAL A 49 -5.15 4.35 6.10
CA VAL A 49 -5.94 5.36 6.84
C VAL A 49 -5.46 6.78 6.51
N PHE A 50 -4.15 6.97 6.35
CA PHE A 50 -3.60 8.25 5.91
C PHE A 50 -4.10 8.66 4.52
N ILE A 51 -4.02 7.78 3.52
CA ILE A 51 -4.48 8.06 2.15
C ILE A 51 -5.98 8.37 2.12
N CYS A 52 -6.79 7.61 2.87
CA CYS A 52 -8.24 7.82 2.95
C CYS A 52 -8.63 9.16 3.59
N LYS A 53 -7.72 9.88 4.27
CA LYS A 53 -7.99 11.28 4.68
C LYS A 53 -8.14 12.22 3.48
N PHE A 54 -7.48 11.90 2.37
CA PHE A 54 -7.46 12.70 1.15
C PHE A 54 -8.38 12.12 0.07
N ALA A 55 -8.55 10.80 0.03
CA ALA A 55 -9.48 10.09 -0.83
C ALA A 55 -10.66 9.55 0.00
N SER A 56 -11.52 10.45 0.46
CA SER A 56 -12.60 10.16 1.42
C SER A 56 -13.71 9.25 0.86
N ASN A 57 -13.83 9.13 -0.47
CA ASN A 57 -14.78 8.25 -1.13
C ASN A 57 -14.19 6.87 -1.45
N ALA A 58 -12.87 6.72 -1.36
CA ALA A 58 -12.21 5.44 -1.59
C ALA A 58 -12.59 4.42 -0.52
N ARG A 59 -13.02 3.24 -0.95
CA ARG A 59 -13.41 2.14 -0.09
C ARG A 59 -12.85 0.82 -0.63
N PRO A 60 -11.51 0.68 -0.68
CA PRO A 60 -10.87 -0.51 -1.23
C PRO A 60 -11.38 -1.76 -0.51
N SER A 61 -11.76 -2.76 -1.31
CA SER A 61 -12.33 -3.98 -0.74
C SER A 61 -11.28 -4.77 0.03
N ARG A 62 -11.74 -5.69 0.89
CA ARG A 62 -10.85 -6.65 1.56
C ARG A 62 -10.02 -7.47 0.55
N GLY A 63 -10.56 -7.74 -0.65
CA GLY A 63 -9.84 -8.41 -1.73
C GLY A 63 -8.68 -7.57 -2.26
N ASN A 64 -8.92 -6.28 -2.53
CA ASN A 64 -7.89 -5.34 -2.96
C ASN A 64 -6.76 -5.23 -1.94
N LEU A 65 -7.10 -5.06 -0.65
CA LEU A 65 -6.10 -4.97 0.43
C LEU A 65 -5.30 -6.27 0.58
N LYS A 66 -5.91 -7.43 0.33
CA LYS A 66 -5.20 -8.72 0.31
C LYS A 66 -4.19 -8.78 -0.85
N GLN A 67 -4.55 -8.28 -2.03
CA GLN A 67 -3.64 -8.23 -3.18
C GLN A 67 -2.46 -7.30 -2.92
N VAL A 68 -2.72 -6.08 -2.39
CA VAL A 68 -1.66 -5.14 -2.01
C VAL A 68 -0.74 -5.74 -0.95
N PHE A 69 -1.30 -6.33 0.10
CA PHE A 69 -0.49 -6.97 1.15
C PHE A 69 0.34 -8.14 0.59
N SER A 70 -0.24 -8.93 -0.32
CA SER A 70 0.47 -10.03 -0.98
C SER A 70 1.63 -9.52 -1.84
N PHE A 71 1.42 -8.44 -2.60
CA PHE A 71 2.45 -7.78 -3.38
C PHE A 71 3.59 -7.28 -2.48
N LEU A 72 3.26 -6.54 -1.42
CA LEU A 72 4.24 -6.00 -0.48
C LEU A 72 4.96 -7.08 0.35
N SER A 73 4.32 -8.23 0.57
CA SER A 73 4.92 -9.33 1.35
C SER A 73 5.75 -10.31 0.51
N GLY A 74 5.63 -10.26 -0.82
CA GLY A 74 6.29 -11.17 -1.76
C GLY A 74 7.10 -10.46 -2.85
N GLY A 75 7.22 -9.13 -2.77
CA GLY A 75 7.85 -8.26 -3.76
C GLY A 75 9.37 -8.20 -3.65
N SER A 76 10.04 -9.34 -3.55
CA SER A 76 11.32 -9.48 -4.26
C SER A 76 10.93 -9.79 -5.70
N VAL A 77 10.65 -8.75 -6.49
CA VAL A 77 10.79 -8.93 -7.93
C VAL A 77 12.27 -9.15 -8.15
N ASP A 78 12.68 -10.40 -8.37
CA ASP A 78 13.98 -10.67 -8.96
C ASP A 78 14.05 -9.84 -10.24
N LEU A 79 14.87 -8.80 -10.22
CA LEU A 79 15.34 -8.14 -11.43
C LEU A 79 16.17 -9.20 -12.17
N VAL A 80 15.50 -9.93 -13.07
CA VAL A 80 16.14 -10.78 -14.09
C VAL A 80 16.76 -9.89 -15.16
#